data_AF-A0AAW2E5Z6-F1
#
_entry.id   AF-A0AAW2E5Z6-F1
#
_cell.length_a   1.000
_cell.length_b   1.000
_cell.length_c   1.000
_cell.angle_alpha   90.00
_cell.angle_beta   90.00
_cell.angle_gamma   90.00
#
_symmetry.space_group_name_H-M   'P 1'
#
loop_
_entity.id
_entity.type
_entity.pdbx_description
1 polymer ?
#
loop_
_entity_poly.entity_id
_entity_poly.type
_entity_poly.pdbx_seq_one_letter_code
_entity_poly.pdbx_strand_id
1 'polypeptide(L)'
;MTKSPFIFLSILFLSLFLYPSSAEIKSLSIISDSRPMILFEKFGFTHTGHVTIFVSFFSPHSGTDPSQLDFFLLSEESLLQVLLEIQQNPQFCVLKSHYIFLLFTFRDLSPPPNSFNCSYPVSSPNEYSLFFANCVPESTVSMAVRQSSFVAAMANFLTCDVYDIDVSKVSKDSDLKILIGF
;
A
#
# COMPACT_ATOMS: atom_id res chain seq x y z
N MET A 1 21.32 -40.84 -28.59
CA MET A 1 20.34 -39.97 -27.89
C MET A 1 20.98 -39.46 -26.59
N THR A 2 21.67 -38.32 -26.64
CA THR A 2 22.36 -37.71 -25.49
C THR A 2 22.15 -36.19 -25.53
N LYS A 3 20.92 -35.74 -25.29
CA LYS A 3 20.56 -34.30 -25.21
C LYS A 3 20.19 -33.84 -23.79
N SER A 4 20.36 -34.70 -22.79
CA SER A 4 19.86 -34.48 -21.43
C SER A 4 20.68 -33.53 -20.52
N PRO A 5 22.01 -33.36 -20.63
CA PRO A 5 22.75 -32.54 -19.66
C PRO A 5 22.63 -31.03 -19.93
N PHE A 6 22.49 -30.61 -21.20
CA PHE A 6 22.33 -29.20 -21.56
C PHE A 6 20.99 -28.63 -21.10
N ILE A 7 19.93 -29.44 -21.15
CA ILE A 7 18.59 -29.03 -20.69
C ILE A 7 18.61 -28.83 -19.17
N PHE A 8 19.24 -29.75 -18.42
CA PHE A 8 19.35 -29.62 -16.97
C PHE A 8 20.17 -28.39 -16.55
N LEU A 9 21.29 -28.13 -17.23
CA LEU A 9 22.11 -26.94 -16.98
C LEU A 9 21.35 -25.66 -17.34
N SER A 10 20.56 -25.67 -18.42
CA SER A 10 19.70 -24.56 -18.82
C SER A 10 18.61 -24.27 -17.78
N ILE A 11 17.99 -25.30 -17.18
CA ILE A 11 16.96 -25.14 -16.14
C ILE A 11 17.59 -24.61 -14.84
N LEU A 12 18.75 -25.15 -14.44
CA LEU A 12 19.49 -24.67 -13.27
C LEU A 12 19.90 -23.20 -13.44
N PHE A 13 20.38 -22.83 -14.63
CA PHE A 13 20.72 -21.44 -14.95
C PHE A 13 19.48 -20.53 -14.92
N LEU A 14 18.34 -20.99 -15.46
CA LEU A 14 17.08 -20.24 -15.43
C LEU A 14 16.56 -20.02 -13.99
N SER A 15 16.75 -20.99 -13.10
CA SER A 15 16.33 -20.88 -11.69
C SER A 15 17.09 -19.79 -10.89
N LEU A 16 18.31 -19.43 -11.32
CA LEU A 16 19.10 -18.35 -10.71
C LEU A 16 18.56 -16.95 -11.04
N PHE A 17 17.71 -16.82 -12.06
CA PHE A 17 17.08 -15.55 -12.45
C PHE A 17 15.68 -15.35 -11.87
N LEU A 18 15.13 -16.35 -11.18
CA LEU A 18 13.86 -16.23 -10.48
C LEU A 18 14.14 -15.68 -9.08
N TYR A 19 14.16 -14.36 -8.95
CA TYR A 19 14.21 -13.74 -7.64
C TYR A 19 12.86 -13.87 -6.95
N PRO A 20 12.84 -14.34 -5.68
CA PRO A 20 11.62 -14.39 -4.89
C PRO A 20 11.07 -12.96 -4.75
N SER A 21 9.87 -12.71 -5.26
CA SER A 21 9.09 -11.55 -4.84
C SER A 21 8.32 -11.88 -3.58
N SER A 22 8.02 -10.90 -2.74
CA SER A 22 7.19 -11.11 -1.57
C SER A 22 6.08 -10.09 -1.60
N ALA A 23 4.88 -10.55 -1.34
CA ALA A 23 3.80 -9.65 -1.05
C ALA A 23 2.94 -10.14 0.09
N GLU A 24 2.34 -9.16 0.76
CA GLU A 24 1.49 -9.35 1.91
C GLU A 24 0.17 -8.61 1.63
N ILE A 25 -0.95 -9.26 1.97
CA ILE A 25 -2.29 -8.70 1.82
C ILE A 25 -2.94 -8.63 3.20
N LYS A 26 -3.40 -7.43 3.60
CA LYS A 26 -4.23 -7.25 4.79
C LYS A 26 -5.58 -6.63 4.46
N SER A 27 -6.61 -7.06 5.18
CA SER A 27 -7.98 -6.55 5.06
C SER A 27 -8.48 -6.10 6.43
N LEU A 28 -9.03 -4.89 6.50
CA LEU A 28 -9.48 -4.25 7.73
C LEU A 28 -10.81 -3.53 7.48
N SER A 29 -11.79 -3.70 8.36
CA SER A 29 -13.08 -3.00 8.31
C SER A 29 -13.19 -2.01 9.46
N ILE A 30 -13.49 -0.76 9.14
CA ILE A 30 -13.73 0.33 10.08
C ILE A 30 -15.21 0.68 10.04
N ILE A 31 -15.83 0.79 11.21
CA ILE A 31 -17.25 1.09 11.36
C ILE A 31 -17.39 2.20 12.40
N SER A 32 -17.94 3.33 11.99
CA SER A 32 -18.24 4.51 12.82
C SER A 32 -17.07 4.93 13.72
N ASP A 33 -15.86 5.01 13.17
CA ASP A 33 -14.64 5.34 13.92
C ASP A 33 -14.34 6.84 13.83
N SER A 34 -14.12 7.48 14.99
CA SER A 34 -13.85 8.92 15.13
C SER A 34 -12.37 9.24 15.39
N ARG A 35 -11.47 8.24 15.39
CA ARG A 35 -10.05 8.49 15.64
C ARG A 35 -9.46 9.38 14.53
N PRO A 36 -8.67 10.40 14.88
CA PRO A 36 -8.08 11.30 13.90
C PRO A 36 -6.98 10.63 13.06
N MET A 37 -6.43 9.50 13.55
CA MET A 37 -5.39 8.74 12.88
C MET A 37 -5.51 7.26 13.23
N ILE A 38 -5.48 6.40 12.22
CA ILE A 38 -5.66 4.94 12.36
C ILE A 38 -4.51 4.24 11.65
N LEU A 39 -3.71 3.46 12.40
CA LEU A 39 -2.68 2.60 11.84
C LEU A 39 -3.33 1.35 11.23
N PHE A 40 -3.06 1.10 9.95
CA PHE A 40 -3.47 -0.13 9.28
C PHE A 40 -2.41 -1.20 9.39
N GLU A 41 -1.17 -0.84 9.03
CA GLU A 41 -0.12 -1.82 8.87
C GLU A 41 1.27 -1.20 8.91
N LYS A 42 2.26 -2.01 9.28
CA LYS A 42 3.68 -1.74 9.07
C LYS A 42 4.25 -2.75 8.09
N PHE A 43 4.99 -2.28 7.10
CA PHE A 43 5.67 -3.10 6.10
C PHE A 43 6.98 -2.43 5.68
N GLY A 44 7.93 -3.20 5.19
CA GLY A 44 9.23 -2.70 4.77
C GLY A 44 9.54 -3.03 3.32
N PHE A 45 10.27 -2.13 2.67
CA PHE A 45 10.89 -2.39 1.37
C PHE A 45 12.41 -2.39 1.53
N THR A 46 13.07 -3.42 1.01
CA THR A 46 14.55 -3.46 0.97
C THR A 46 15.13 -2.67 -0.20
N HIS A 47 14.32 -2.41 -1.22
CA HIS A 47 14.63 -1.60 -2.40
C HIS A 47 13.38 -0.79 -2.77
N THR A 48 12.84 -1.01 -3.96
CA THR A 48 11.58 -0.46 -4.44
C THR A 48 10.44 -1.45 -4.23
N GLY A 49 9.23 -0.95 -4.04
CA GLY A 49 8.04 -1.78 -4.00
C GLY A 49 6.80 -1.01 -4.42
N HIS A 50 5.67 -1.69 -4.34
CA HIS A 50 4.36 -1.11 -4.61
C HIS A 50 3.43 -1.33 -3.43
N VAL A 51 2.63 -0.33 -3.11
CA VAL A 51 1.52 -0.42 -2.17
C VAL A 51 0.23 -0.21 -2.93
N THR A 52 -0.64 -1.20 -2.92
CA THR A 52 -1.97 -1.12 -3.53
C THR A 52 -3.01 -1.02 -2.43
N ILE A 53 -3.92 -0.06 -2.55
CA ILE A 53 -5.00 0.17 -1.59
C ILE A 53 -6.32 0.09 -2.34
N PHE A 54 -7.16 -0.81 -1.86
CA PHE A 54 -8.56 -0.92 -2.21
C PHE A 54 -9.41 -0.45 -1.04
N VAL A 55 -10.36 0.43 -1.29
CA VAL A 55 -11.30 0.91 -0.27
C VAL A 55 -12.71 0.79 -0.80
N SER A 56 -13.63 0.38 0.06
CA SER A 56 -15.07 0.40 -0.18
C SER A 56 -15.73 1.16 0.97
N PHE A 57 -16.46 2.23 0.66
CA PHE A 57 -17.17 3.02 1.65
C PHE A 57 -18.55 2.44 1.93
N PHE A 58 -18.96 2.45 3.19
CA PHE A 58 -20.32 2.06 3.58
C PHE A 58 -21.31 3.23 3.54
N SER A 59 -20.80 4.47 3.68
CA SER A 59 -21.61 5.69 3.55
C SER A 59 -20.74 6.84 3.04
N PRO A 60 -21.03 7.41 1.86
CA PRO A 60 -20.36 8.62 1.40
C PRO A 60 -20.76 9.77 2.34
N HIS A 61 -19.78 10.40 2.99
CA HIS A 61 -20.02 11.56 3.85
C HIS A 61 -20.60 12.70 3.01
N SER A 62 -21.92 12.87 3.08
CA SER A 62 -22.63 14.00 2.49
C SER A 62 -22.30 15.25 3.30
N GLY A 63 -21.35 16.06 2.84
CA GLY A 63 -21.13 17.42 3.35
C GLY A 63 -19.73 17.71 3.92
N THR A 64 -18.79 16.79 3.77
CA THR A 64 -17.41 16.95 4.26
C THR A 64 -16.45 17.14 3.10
N ASP A 65 -15.45 18.02 3.26
CA ASP A 65 -14.39 18.23 2.28
C ASP A 65 -13.55 16.95 2.15
N PRO A 66 -13.57 16.26 0.98
CA PRO A 66 -12.83 15.00 0.79
C PRO A 66 -11.32 15.16 0.99
N SER A 67 -10.77 16.38 0.89
CA SER A 67 -9.33 16.62 1.09
C SER A 67 -8.85 16.56 2.54
N GLN A 68 -9.77 16.34 3.50
CA GLN A 68 -9.47 16.27 4.93
C GLN A 68 -9.47 14.85 5.49
N LEU A 69 -9.74 13.86 4.64
CA LEU A 69 -9.59 12.45 4.95
C LEU A 69 -8.54 11.94 3.97
N ASP A 70 -7.61 11.07 4.36
CA ASP A 70 -6.73 10.42 3.36
C ASP A 70 -5.88 9.30 3.94
N PHE A 71 -5.31 8.51 3.02
CA PHE A 71 -4.27 7.53 3.33
C PHE A 71 -2.89 8.10 3.06
N PHE A 72 -1.96 7.83 3.97
CA PHE A 72 -0.57 8.26 3.83
C PHE A 72 0.38 7.21 4.40
N LEU A 73 1.61 7.20 3.90
CA LEU A 73 2.70 6.45 4.48
C LEU A 73 3.54 7.36 5.37
N LEU A 74 4.05 6.78 6.44
CA LEU A 74 5.02 7.40 7.31
C LEU A 74 6.20 6.46 7.48
N SER A 75 7.40 6.91 7.13
CA SER A 75 8.61 6.16 7.44
C SER A 75 8.86 6.20 8.95
N GLU A 76 9.54 5.17 9.47
CA GLU A 76 9.90 5.11 10.89
C GLU A 76 10.68 6.36 11.35
N GLU A 77 11.59 6.85 10.50
CA GLU A 77 12.41 8.04 10.75
C GLU A 77 11.61 9.36 10.82
N SER A 78 10.47 9.44 10.13
CA SER A 78 9.61 10.63 10.07
C SER A 78 8.54 10.65 11.16
N LEU A 79 8.33 9.53 11.85
CA LEU A 79 7.25 9.36 12.82
C LEU A 79 7.37 10.35 13.98
N LEU A 80 8.59 10.57 14.47
CA LEU A 80 8.83 11.45 15.60
C LEU A 80 8.50 12.90 15.25
N GLN A 81 8.88 13.36 14.06
CA GLN A 81 8.64 14.72 13.57
C GLN A 81 7.15 15.01 13.46
N VAL A 82 6.37 14.08 12.88
CA VAL A 82 4.91 14.21 12.81
C VAL A 82 4.28 14.23 14.20
N LEU A 83 4.75 13.38 15.11
CA LEU A 83 4.24 13.34 16.48
C LEU A 83 4.51 14.67 17.22
N LEU A 84 5.66 15.30 17.00
CA LEU A 84 5.95 16.64 17.52
C LEU A 84 5.02 17.71 16.94
N GLU A 85 4.73 17.70 15.63
CA GLU A 85 3.81 18.65 15.00
C GLU A 85 2.40 18.56 15.61
N ILE A 86 1.90 17.33 15.83
CA ILE A 86 0.61 17.06 16.46
C ILE A 86 0.60 17.51 17.94
N GLN A 87 1.69 17.27 18.67
CA GLN A 87 1.80 17.69 20.08
C GLN A 87 1.84 19.21 20.23
N GLN A 88 2.51 19.92 19.31
CA GLN A 88 2.61 21.37 19.34
C GLN A 88 1.28 22.05 18.96
N ASN A 89 0.51 21.45 18.05
CA ASN A 89 -0.78 21.97 17.64
C ASN A 89 -1.82 20.84 17.56
N PRO A 90 -2.70 20.68 18.58
CA PRO A 90 -3.69 19.62 18.58
C PRO A 90 -4.78 19.76 17.50
N GLN A 91 -4.89 20.93 16.84
CA GLN A 91 -5.74 21.14 15.67
C GLN A 91 -5.00 20.93 14.34
N PHE A 92 -3.74 20.49 14.38
CA PHE A 92 -2.96 20.20 13.18
C PHE A 92 -3.52 18.97 12.47
N CYS A 93 -3.81 19.12 11.18
CA CYS A 93 -4.14 18.01 10.32
C CYS A 93 -2.85 17.38 9.78
N VAL A 94 -2.61 16.11 10.12
CA VAL A 94 -1.41 15.37 9.68
C VAL A 94 -1.24 15.33 8.17
N LEU A 95 -2.32 15.42 7.40
CA LEU A 95 -2.29 15.49 5.93
C LEU A 95 -1.58 16.75 5.38
N LYS A 96 -1.32 17.75 6.22
CA LYS A 96 -0.55 18.96 5.86
C LYS A 96 0.94 18.84 6.20
N SER A 97 1.37 17.76 6.83
CA SER A 97 2.77 17.57 7.20
C SER A 97 3.65 17.36 5.98
N HIS A 98 4.85 17.92 5.99
CA HIS A 98 5.84 17.70 4.95
C HIS A 98 6.59 16.37 5.10
N TYR A 99 6.39 15.67 6.23
CA TYR A 99 7.08 14.41 6.54
C TYR A 99 6.29 13.16 6.11
N ILE A 100 5.04 13.33 5.67
CA ILE A 100 4.21 12.24 5.19
C ILE A 100 4.41 12.00 3.70
N PHE A 101 4.28 10.75 3.29
CA PHE A 101 4.14 10.39 1.88
C PHE A 101 2.65 10.18 1.59
N LEU A 102 2.01 11.23 1.10
CA LEU A 102 0.59 11.20 0.71
C LEU A 102 0.42 10.29 -0.52
N LEU A 103 -0.50 9.34 -0.45
CA LEU A 103 -0.72 8.38 -1.54
C LEU A 103 -1.67 8.97 -2.59
N PHE A 104 -2.82 9.46 -2.16
CA PHE A 104 -3.80 10.16 -2.99
C PHE A 104 -4.59 11.13 -2.16
N THR A 105 -5.43 11.92 -2.83
CA THR A 105 -6.51 12.65 -2.17
C THR A 105 -7.88 12.12 -2.57
N PHE A 106 -8.83 11.97 -1.64
CA PHE A 106 -10.21 11.67 -2.04
C PHE A 106 -10.83 12.75 -2.94
N ARG A 107 -10.22 13.94 -3.00
CA ARG A 107 -10.57 14.99 -3.94
C ARG A 107 -10.36 14.57 -5.40
N ASP A 108 -9.35 13.74 -5.68
CA ASP A 108 -9.04 13.26 -7.04
C ASP A 108 -10.05 12.22 -7.53
N LEU A 109 -10.89 11.70 -6.63
CA LEU A 109 -11.88 10.68 -6.92
C LEU A 109 -13.27 11.28 -7.23
N SER A 110 -13.39 12.53 -7.69
CA SER A 110 -14.71 13.16 -7.92
C SER A 110 -15.36 12.71 -9.24
N PRO A 111 -16.60 12.18 -9.23
CA PRO A 111 -17.49 11.98 -8.07
C PRO A 111 -17.08 10.77 -7.21
N PRO A 112 -17.16 10.88 -5.86
CA PRO A 112 -16.61 9.86 -4.95
C PRO A 112 -17.22 8.49 -5.27
N PRO A 113 -16.42 7.52 -5.77
CA PRO A 113 -16.94 6.20 -6.09
C PRO A 113 -17.19 5.43 -4.79
N ASN A 114 -18.16 4.52 -4.81
CA ASN A 114 -18.44 3.64 -3.66
C ASN A 114 -17.23 2.78 -3.27
N SER A 115 -16.34 2.52 -4.23
CA SER A 115 -15.06 1.87 -4.00
C SER A 115 -14.00 2.37 -4.99
N PHE A 116 -12.74 2.29 -4.62
CA PHE A 116 -11.62 2.60 -5.51
C PHE A 116 -10.43 1.67 -5.25
N ASN A 117 -9.55 1.59 -6.25
CA ASN A 117 -8.33 0.80 -6.24
C ASN A 117 -7.20 1.62 -6.85
N CYS A 118 -6.11 1.83 -6.12
CA CYS A 118 -4.94 2.52 -6.62
C CYS A 118 -3.64 1.86 -6.14
N SER A 119 -2.62 1.86 -6.99
CA SER A 119 -1.28 1.34 -6.71
C SER A 119 -0.24 2.45 -6.75
N TYR A 120 0.63 2.50 -5.75
CA TYR A 120 1.62 3.55 -5.57
C TYR A 120 3.02 2.96 -5.50
N PRO A 121 3.96 3.44 -6.33
CA PRO A 121 5.35 3.04 -6.22
C PRO A 121 5.99 3.67 -4.97
N VAL A 122 6.71 2.87 -4.20
CA VAL A 122 7.55 3.30 -3.09
C VAL A 122 9.01 3.08 -3.49
N SER A 123 9.73 4.17 -3.71
CA SER A 123 11.07 4.15 -4.32
C SER A 123 12.21 3.99 -3.33
N SER A 124 11.97 4.31 -2.06
CA SER A 124 13.02 4.36 -1.04
C SER A 124 12.94 3.15 -0.12
N PRO A 125 14.05 2.45 0.12
CA PRO A 125 14.09 1.34 1.06
C PRO A 125 13.91 1.86 2.49
N ASN A 126 12.84 1.44 3.16
CA ASN A 126 12.55 1.81 4.54
C ASN A 126 11.44 0.91 5.11
N GLU A 127 11.22 1.02 6.42
CA GLU A 127 9.99 0.57 7.08
C GLU A 127 8.95 1.70 7.06
N TYR A 128 7.78 1.39 6.51
CA TYR A 128 6.66 2.29 6.38
C TYR A 128 5.49 1.80 7.20
N SER A 129 4.77 2.77 7.76
CA SER A 129 3.46 2.55 8.38
C SER A 129 2.39 3.18 7.51
N LEU A 130 1.38 2.41 7.11
CA LEU A 130 0.19 2.92 6.42
C LEU A 130 -0.81 3.42 7.44
N PHE A 131 -1.18 4.69 7.32
CA PHE A 131 -2.17 5.34 8.15
C PHE A 131 -3.33 5.86 7.33
N PHE A 132 -4.50 5.93 7.98
CA PHE A 132 -5.61 6.76 7.57
C PHE A 132 -5.71 7.96 8.51
N ALA A 133 -5.90 9.16 7.96
CA ALA A 133 -6.21 10.36 8.72
C ALA A 133 -7.68 10.73 8.57
N ASN A 134 -8.28 11.12 9.70
CA ASN A 134 -9.53 11.85 9.75
C ASN A 134 -9.29 13.23 10.36
N CYS A 135 -9.12 14.25 9.52
CA CYS A 135 -8.94 15.63 9.99
C CYS A 135 -10.25 16.41 10.13
N VAL A 136 -11.40 15.74 10.05
CA VAL A 136 -12.71 16.37 10.11
C VAL A 136 -13.24 16.22 11.54
N PRO A 137 -13.38 17.32 12.30
CA PRO A 137 -13.84 17.27 13.68
C PRO A 137 -15.24 16.64 13.80
N GLU A 138 -15.48 15.86 14.85
CA GLU A 138 -16.78 15.26 15.17
C GLU A 138 -17.37 14.36 14.05
N SER A 139 -16.53 13.88 13.13
CA SER A 139 -16.94 12.96 12.06
C SER A 139 -16.57 11.52 12.37
N THR A 140 -17.28 10.57 11.75
CA THR A 140 -17.00 9.13 11.90
C THR A 140 -16.88 8.47 10.54
N VAL A 141 -15.79 7.73 10.29
CA VAL A 141 -15.63 7.03 9.01
C VAL A 141 -16.13 5.59 9.12
N SER A 142 -16.78 5.10 8.06
CA SER A 142 -17.13 3.68 7.90
C SER A 142 -16.68 3.19 6.52
N MET A 143 -15.69 2.31 6.50
CA MET A 143 -15.11 1.78 5.27
C MET A 143 -14.51 0.39 5.45
N ALA A 144 -14.50 -0.41 4.40
CA ALA A 144 -13.68 -1.61 4.29
C ALA A 144 -12.45 -1.28 3.47
N VAL A 145 -11.28 -1.61 3.99
CA VAL A 145 -9.98 -1.37 3.36
C VAL A 145 -9.28 -2.69 3.16
N ARG A 146 -8.67 -2.83 2.00
CA ARG A 146 -7.85 -3.96 1.65
C ARG A 146 -6.57 -3.43 1.05
N GLN A 147 -5.46 -3.69 1.71
CA GLN A 147 -4.15 -3.30 1.27
C GLN A 147 -3.42 -4.54 0.74
N SER A 148 -2.53 -4.31 -0.21
CA SER A 148 -1.43 -5.22 -0.52
C SER A 148 -0.14 -4.45 -0.66
N SER A 149 0.96 -5.02 -0.16
CA SER A 149 2.31 -4.51 -0.38
C SER A 149 3.11 -5.57 -1.12
N PHE A 150 3.92 -5.15 -2.09
CA PHE A 150 4.74 -6.05 -2.88
C PHE A 150 6.15 -5.49 -3.02
N VAL A 151 7.15 -6.28 -2.65
CA VAL A 151 8.56 -5.97 -2.90
C VAL A 151 8.88 -6.36 -4.33
N ALA A 152 9.17 -5.36 -5.16
CA ALA A 152 9.75 -5.58 -6.47
C ALA A 152 11.25 -5.81 -6.30
N ALA A 153 11.63 -7.04 -5.93
CA ALA A 153 13.02 -7.47 -6.04
C ALA A 153 13.37 -7.41 -7.54
N MET A 154 14.06 -6.36 -7.97
CA MET A 154 14.21 -6.08 -9.39
C MET A 154 14.78 -7.29 -10.13
N ALA A 155 13.97 -7.79 -11.06
CA ALA A 155 14.37 -8.50 -12.25
C ALA A 155 15.25 -7.58 -13.13
N ASN A 156 16.46 -7.25 -12.68
CA ASN A 156 17.49 -6.56 -13.50
C ASN A 156 17.99 -7.43 -14.69
N PHE A 157 17.33 -8.55 -14.98
CA PHE A 157 17.66 -9.46 -16.07
C PHE A 157 16.47 -9.80 -16.99
N LEU A 158 15.25 -9.40 -16.62
CA LEU A 158 14.08 -9.60 -17.48
C LEU A 158 13.52 -8.22 -17.80
N THR A 159 13.56 -7.85 -19.07
CA THR A 159 12.74 -6.80 -19.69
C THR A 159 11.25 -7.17 -19.63
N CYS A 160 10.76 -7.47 -18.45
CA CYS A 160 9.35 -7.65 -18.13
C CYS A 160 9.05 -6.63 -17.04
N ASP A 161 8.49 -5.51 -17.48
CA ASP A 161 7.76 -4.59 -16.65
C ASP A 161 6.78 -5.39 -15.76
N VAL A 162 7.07 -5.48 -14.46
CA VAL A 162 6.15 -6.06 -13.44
C VAL A 162 5.02 -5.05 -13.20
N TYR A 163 4.33 -4.68 -14.28
CA TYR A 163 3.24 -3.72 -14.29
C TYR A 163 1.88 -4.39 -14.54
N ASP A 164 1.86 -5.71 -14.76
CA ASP A 164 0.63 -6.42 -15.20
C ASP A 164 0.16 -7.51 -14.22
N ILE A 165 0.68 -7.53 -12.98
CA ILE A 165 0.09 -8.37 -11.93
C ILE A 165 -1.08 -7.61 -11.32
N ASP A 166 -2.28 -7.88 -11.84
CA ASP A 166 -3.54 -7.39 -11.27
C ASP A 166 -3.82 -8.07 -9.91
N VAL A 167 -3.20 -7.55 -8.85
CA VAL A 167 -3.35 -8.04 -7.47
C VAL A 167 -4.79 -7.83 -6.94
N SER A 168 -5.63 -7.05 -7.64
CA SER A 168 -7.01 -6.81 -7.21
C SER A 168 -7.86 -8.08 -7.17
N LYS A 169 -7.53 -9.06 -8.03
CA LYS A 169 -8.23 -10.36 -8.13
C LYS A 169 -7.74 -11.39 -7.13
N VAL A 170 -6.55 -11.20 -6.58
CA VAL A 170 -6.00 -12.06 -5.54
C VAL A 170 -6.73 -11.72 -4.26
N SER A 171 -7.28 -12.68 -3.50
CA SER A 171 -8.05 -12.41 -2.26
C SER A 171 -7.21 -12.59 -0.98
N LYS A 172 -6.25 -13.53 -1.02
CA LYS A 172 -5.45 -13.95 0.13
C LYS A 172 -3.96 -14.07 -0.24
N ASP A 173 -3.13 -13.98 0.78
CA ASP A 173 -1.67 -14.19 0.69
C ASP A 173 -1.29 -15.53 0.04
N SER A 174 -2.04 -16.60 0.32
CA SER A 174 -1.82 -17.92 -0.30
C SER A 174 -1.99 -17.88 -1.82
N ASP A 175 -3.00 -17.17 -2.31
CA ASP A 175 -3.30 -17.06 -3.74
C ASP A 175 -2.24 -16.19 -4.42
N LEU A 176 -1.70 -15.21 -3.68
CA LEU A 176 -0.62 -14.38 -4.14
C LEU A 176 0.65 -15.20 -4.35
N LYS A 177 1.05 -15.97 -3.32
CA LYS A 177 2.22 -16.88 -3.35
C LYS A 177 2.19 -17.82 -4.55
N ILE A 178 1.02 -18.39 -4.85
CA ILE A 178 0.83 -19.24 -6.03
C ILE A 178 1.09 -18.46 -7.32
N LEU A 179 0.61 -17.21 -7.42
CA LEU A 179 0.79 -16.36 -8.59
C LEU A 179 2.25 -15.97 -8.83
N ILE A 180 3.02 -15.82 -7.76
CA ILE A 180 4.44 -15.42 -7.80
C ILE A 180 5.41 -16.61 -7.77
N GLY A 181 4.90 -17.85 -7.86
CA GLY A 181 5.70 -19.07 -8.02
C GLY A 181 6.33 -19.63 -6.73
N PHE A 182 5.69 -19.39 -5.58
CA PHE A 182 6.06 -19.96 -4.27
C PHE A 182 5.09 -21.05 -3.82
#